data_AF-A0A2H5ASE6-F1
#
_entry.id   AF-A0A2H5ASE6-F1
#
_cell.length_a   1.000
_cell.length_b   1.000
_cell.length_c   1.000
_cell.angle_alpha   90.00
_cell.angle_beta   90.00
_cell.angle_gamma   90.00
#
_symmetry.space_group_name_H-M   'P 1'
#
loop_
_entity.id
_entity.type
_entity.pdbx_description
1 polymer ?
#
loop_
_entity_poly.entity_id
_entity_poly.type
_entity_poly.pdbx_seq_one_letter_code
_entity_poly.pdbx_strand_id
1 'polypeptide(L)'
;MSTNTDCTSHTDTDTDTDTDTDTDTDTDTDHTAHADRTDTDRTPVDHRAAVRGHLVTVLVEKFEVPLTEVKPEATLDSLDLDSLARVELFLTLREQWSIPLPEEDTAGGLTLNQLAEAVYGQIPAAAWQEPE
;
A
#
# COMPACT_ATOMS: atom_id res chain seq x y z
N MET A 1 -7.38 7.18 -47.68
CA MET A 1 -7.65 5.93 -48.42
C MET A 1 -6.77 4.86 -47.83
N SER A 2 -7.41 3.89 -47.20
CA SER A 2 -6.82 2.76 -46.49
C SER A 2 -5.97 1.90 -47.40
N THR A 3 -4.90 1.31 -46.88
CA THR A 3 -4.43 -0.04 -47.21
C THR A 3 -3.19 -0.35 -46.38
N ASN A 4 -3.37 -1.02 -45.23
CA ASN A 4 -2.32 -1.90 -44.72
C ASN A 4 -2.96 -3.27 -44.46
N THR A 5 -2.48 -4.18 -45.31
CA THR A 5 -2.74 -5.60 -45.52
C THR A 5 -2.79 -6.46 -44.26
N ASP A 6 -3.86 -7.23 -44.18
CA ASP A 6 -3.96 -8.49 -43.42
C ASP A 6 -3.10 -9.56 -44.12
N CYS A 7 -2.22 -10.23 -43.38
CA CYS A 7 -1.63 -11.51 -43.76
C CYS A 7 -1.35 -12.34 -42.50
N THR A 8 -2.41 -12.94 -41.99
CA THR A 8 -2.51 -14.39 -41.68
C THR A 8 -1.20 -15.15 -41.34
N SER A 9 -1.09 -15.46 -40.05
CA SER A 9 -0.52 -16.67 -39.41
C SER A 9 0.27 -17.68 -40.27
N HIS A 10 1.56 -17.84 -39.97
CA HIS A 10 2.30 -19.07 -40.22
C HIS A 10 2.38 -19.87 -38.91
N THR A 11 1.78 -21.06 -38.89
CA THR A 11 2.03 -22.10 -37.90
C THR A 11 2.84 -23.18 -38.57
N ASP A 12 4.11 -23.30 -38.20
CA ASP A 12 4.92 -24.47 -38.48
C ASP A 12 5.50 -24.90 -37.13
N THR A 13 4.98 -26.00 -36.61
CA THR A 13 5.44 -26.62 -35.36
C THR A 13 5.74 -28.07 -35.70
N ASP A 14 6.93 -28.30 -36.26
CA ASP A 14 7.55 -29.61 -36.21
C ASP A 14 8.13 -29.79 -34.80
N THR A 15 7.54 -30.67 -34.03
CA THR A 15 8.10 -31.18 -32.77
C THR A 15 8.11 -32.69 -32.86
N ASP A 16 9.21 -33.23 -33.40
CA ASP A 16 9.59 -34.62 -33.21
C ASP A 16 9.73 -34.87 -31.70
N THR A 17 8.81 -35.64 -31.13
CA THR A 17 8.90 -36.13 -29.76
C THR A 17 9.33 -37.59 -29.82
N ASP A 18 10.63 -37.82 -29.82
CA ASP A 18 11.20 -39.12 -29.45
C ASP A 18 10.88 -39.36 -27.97
N THR A 19 9.93 -40.27 -27.74
CA THR A 19 9.62 -40.80 -26.42
C THR A 19 10.47 -42.05 -26.22
N ASP A 20 11.56 -41.91 -25.49
CA ASP A 20 12.17 -43.03 -24.78
C ASP A 20 13.01 -42.48 -23.63
N THR A 21 12.69 -42.94 -22.41
CA THR A 21 13.62 -43.48 -21.42
C THR A 21 12.97 -43.39 -20.03
N ASP A 22 12.44 -44.52 -19.58
CA ASP A 22 12.28 -44.83 -18.16
C ASP A 22 13.60 -44.56 -17.44
N THR A 23 13.59 -43.70 -16.43
CA THR A 23 14.66 -43.62 -15.45
C THR A 23 14.03 -43.39 -14.09
N ASP A 24 13.70 -44.50 -13.43
CA ASP A 24 13.71 -44.58 -11.98
C ASP A 24 15.10 -44.15 -11.50
N THR A 25 15.17 -43.00 -10.84
CA THR A 25 16.33 -42.62 -10.03
C THR A 25 15.82 -42.13 -8.69
N ASP A 26 15.64 -43.11 -7.80
CA ASP A 26 15.77 -42.93 -6.37
C ASP A 26 17.20 -42.41 -6.11
N THR A 27 17.33 -41.13 -5.78
CA THR A 27 18.56 -40.57 -5.20
C THR A 27 18.16 -39.61 -4.10
N ASP A 28 18.01 -40.19 -2.92
CA ASP A 28 18.32 -39.53 -1.66
C ASP A 28 19.75 -39.00 -1.75
N THR A 29 19.89 -37.68 -1.89
CA THR A 29 21.13 -36.97 -1.57
C THR A 29 20.75 -35.58 -1.10
N ASP A 30 20.73 -35.47 0.23
CA ASP A 30 21.03 -34.28 1.00
C ASP A 30 22.08 -33.42 0.27
N HIS A 31 21.61 -32.36 -0.37
CA HIS A 31 22.45 -31.24 -0.77
C HIS A 31 21.83 -29.99 -0.17
N THR A 32 22.28 -29.72 1.05
CA THR A 32 22.63 -28.39 1.54
C THR A 32 21.65 -27.31 1.12
N ALA A 33 20.72 -27.02 2.04
CA ALA A 33 19.93 -25.80 2.04
C ALA A 33 20.82 -24.59 1.69
N HIS A 34 20.83 -24.22 0.42
CA HIS A 34 21.22 -22.90 -0.02
C HIS A 34 20.11 -22.00 0.51
N ALA A 35 20.26 -21.55 1.75
CA ALA A 35 19.63 -20.34 2.26
C ALA A 35 20.22 -19.15 1.48
N ASP A 36 19.96 -19.14 0.16
CA ASP A 36 20.27 -18.04 -0.72
C ASP A 36 19.17 -17.01 -0.54
N ARG A 37 19.42 -16.12 0.42
CA ARG A 37 18.98 -14.73 0.46
C ARG A 37 17.67 -14.42 -0.29
N THR A 38 16.54 -14.83 0.28
CA THR A 38 15.41 -13.92 0.32
C THR A 38 15.43 -13.25 1.68
N ASP A 39 16.23 -12.18 1.73
CA ASP A 39 16.02 -11.04 2.61
C ASP A 39 14.56 -10.57 2.40
N THR A 40 13.64 -11.16 3.15
CA THR A 40 12.28 -10.65 3.31
C THR A 40 11.88 -10.86 4.76
N ASP A 41 12.74 -10.31 5.63
CA ASP A 41 12.40 -9.80 6.95
C ASP A 41 11.53 -8.53 6.87
N ARG A 42 11.08 -8.11 5.67
CA ARG A 42 10.03 -7.10 5.55
C ARG A 42 8.72 -7.69 6.03
N THR A 43 8.39 -7.40 7.29
CA THR A 43 7.03 -7.30 7.79
C THR A 43 6.09 -6.82 6.67
N PRO A 44 4.89 -7.43 6.51
CA PRO A 44 3.86 -6.78 5.71
C PRO A 44 3.65 -5.41 6.35
N VAL A 45 4.16 -4.36 5.72
CA VAL A 45 3.92 -2.99 6.16
C VAL A 45 2.43 -2.80 6.03
N ASP A 46 1.73 -2.89 7.16
CA ASP A 46 0.34 -2.50 7.25
C ASP A 46 0.30 -1.02 6.88
N HIS A 47 0.07 -0.71 5.60
CA HIS A 47 0.02 0.65 5.09
C HIS A 47 -1.03 1.49 5.87
N ARG A 48 -2.11 0.84 6.33
CA ARG A 48 -3.08 1.44 7.27
C ARG A 48 -2.43 1.83 8.60
N ALA A 49 -1.58 0.97 9.17
CA ALA A 49 -0.82 1.29 10.37
C ALA A 49 0.21 2.39 10.11
N ALA A 50 0.81 2.44 8.92
CA ALA A 50 1.71 3.53 8.51
C ALA A 50 0.97 4.88 8.42
N VAL A 51 -0.22 4.93 7.80
CA VAL A 51 -1.08 6.13 7.78
C VAL A 51 -1.42 6.56 9.19
N ARG A 52 -1.86 5.62 10.05
CA ARG A 52 -2.17 5.92 11.46
C ARG A 52 -0.97 6.47 12.21
N GLY A 53 0.21 5.86 12.04
CA GLY A 53 1.44 6.33 12.67
C GLY A 53 1.81 7.74 12.21
N HIS A 54 1.64 8.04 10.92
CA HIS A 54 1.86 9.38 10.39
C HIS A 54 0.84 10.39 10.93
N LEU A 55 -0.45 10.03 11.01
CA LEU A 55 -1.48 10.86 11.63
C LEU A 55 -1.16 11.18 13.09
N VAL A 56 -0.73 10.18 13.87
CA VAL A 56 -0.29 10.36 15.26
C VAL A 56 0.88 11.34 15.32
N THR A 57 1.86 11.18 14.44
CA THR A 57 3.04 12.05 14.37
C THR A 57 2.62 13.49 14.06
N VAL A 58 1.78 13.69 13.05
CA VAL A 58 1.24 15.01 12.70
C VAL A 58 0.47 15.64 13.86
N LEU A 59 -0.38 14.87 14.55
CA LEU A 59 -1.15 15.36 15.70
C LEU A 59 -0.26 15.77 16.87
N VAL A 60 0.76 14.98 17.18
CA VAL A 60 1.67 15.26 18.30
C VAL A 60 2.63 16.40 17.96
N GLU A 61 3.19 16.42 16.75
CA GLU A 61 4.23 17.39 16.36
C GLU A 61 3.67 18.72 15.86
N LYS A 62 2.63 18.70 15.02
CA LYS A 62 2.05 19.92 14.44
C LYS A 62 0.93 20.51 15.29
N PHE A 63 0.09 19.65 15.87
CA PHE A 63 -1.07 20.08 16.65
C PHE A 63 -0.84 19.99 18.17
N GLU A 64 0.37 19.60 18.60
CA GLU A 64 0.76 19.50 20.01
C GLU A 64 -0.18 18.65 20.88
N VAL A 65 -0.88 17.68 20.26
CA VAL A 65 -1.82 16.80 20.94
C VAL A 65 -1.05 15.78 21.78
N PRO A 66 -1.42 15.55 23.04
CA PRO A 66 -0.73 14.55 23.87
C PRO A 66 -0.89 13.14 23.31
N LEU A 67 0.22 12.41 23.15
CA LEU A 67 0.21 11.02 22.67
C LEU A 67 -0.70 10.10 23.49
N THR A 68 -0.94 10.42 24.76
CA THR A 68 -1.86 9.69 25.64
C THR A 68 -3.34 9.83 25.25
N GLU A 69 -3.68 10.92 24.56
CA GLU A 69 -5.04 11.22 24.07
C GLU A 69 -5.25 10.74 22.64
N VAL A 70 -4.17 10.69 21.83
CA VAL A 70 -4.19 10.20 20.44
C VAL A 70 -4.40 8.68 20.40
N LYS A 71 -5.67 8.26 20.45
CA LYS A 71 -6.09 6.85 20.34
C LYS A 71 -6.79 6.59 19.01
N PRO A 72 -6.74 5.36 18.49
CA PRO A 72 -7.45 5.02 17.25
C PRO A 72 -8.97 5.25 17.34
N GLU A 73 -9.55 5.10 18.54
CA GLU A 73 -10.97 5.32 18.80
C GLU A 73 -11.29 6.78 19.17
N ALA A 74 -10.27 7.63 19.37
CA ALA A 74 -10.49 9.04 19.69
C ALA A 74 -11.05 9.77 18.48
N THR A 75 -12.07 10.60 18.70
CA THR A 75 -12.61 11.48 17.67
C THR A 75 -11.79 12.76 17.58
N LEU A 76 -11.79 13.41 16.42
CA LEU A 76 -11.11 14.70 16.24
C LEU A 76 -11.61 15.76 17.25
N ASP A 77 -12.89 15.71 17.61
CA ASP A 77 -13.48 16.58 18.64
C ASP A 77 -12.98 16.24 20.06
N SER A 78 -12.77 14.96 20.36
CA SER A 78 -12.22 14.54 21.67
C SER A 78 -10.75 14.88 21.85
N LEU A 79 -10.02 15.14 20.76
CA LEU A 79 -8.63 15.60 20.76
C LEU A 79 -8.51 17.12 20.92
N ASP A 80 -9.61 17.80 21.27
CA ASP A 80 -9.69 19.26 21.44
C ASP A 80 -9.25 20.04 20.18
N LEU A 81 -9.40 19.43 18.99
CA LEU A 81 -9.07 20.09 17.74
C LEU A 81 -10.15 21.11 17.38
N ASP A 82 -9.78 22.38 17.45
CA ASP A 82 -10.58 23.50 16.95
C ASP A 82 -10.99 23.31 15.47
N SER A 83 -12.03 24.01 15.05
CA SER A 83 -12.53 23.95 13.66
C SER A 83 -11.45 24.28 12.63
N LEU A 84 -10.56 25.24 12.93
CA LEU A 84 -9.43 25.58 12.07
C LEU A 84 -8.36 24.48 12.06
N ALA A 85 -8.03 23.91 13.23
CA ALA A 85 -7.05 22.84 13.36
C ALA A 85 -7.47 21.59 12.58
N ARG A 86 -8.77 21.24 12.61
CA ARG A 86 -9.32 20.16 11.78
C ARG A 86 -9.13 20.46 10.30
N VAL A 87 -9.51 21.64 9.81
CA VAL A 87 -9.31 22.00 8.39
C VAL A 87 -7.83 21.92 7.99
N GLU A 88 -6.92 22.42 8.83
CA GLU A 88 -5.48 22.36 8.58
C GLU A 88 -4.92 20.93 8.57
N LEU A 89 -5.42 20.06 9.45
CA LEU A 89 -5.07 18.63 9.44
C LEU A 89 -5.43 18.05 8.08
N PHE A 90 -6.67 18.21 7.64
CA PHE A 90 -7.11 17.68 6.34
C PHE A 90 -6.33 18.28 5.17
N LEU A 91 -6.03 19.58 5.18
CA LEU A 91 -5.20 20.21 4.15
C LEU A 91 -3.78 19.60 4.14
N THR A 92 -3.15 19.46 5.30
CA THR A 92 -1.83 18.84 5.44
C THR A 92 -1.82 17.42 4.86
N LEU A 93 -2.82 16.58 5.16
CA LEU A 93 -2.88 15.20 4.66
C LEU A 93 -3.09 15.15 3.14
N ARG A 94 -3.96 16.03 2.61
CA ARG A 94 -4.17 16.16 1.15
C ARG A 94 -2.90 16.56 0.43
N GLU A 95 -2.17 17.52 0.95
CA GLU A 95 -0.92 18.00 0.35
C GLU A 95 0.19 16.94 0.43
N GLN A 96 0.34 16.29 1.59
CA GLN A 96 1.39 15.29 1.80
C GLN A 96 1.22 14.04 0.91
N TRP A 97 -0.02 13.57 0.72
CA TRP A 97 -0.27 12.37 -0.09
C TRP A 97 -0.90 12.65 -1.47
N SER A 98 -1.09 13.92 -1.82
CA SER A 98 -1.74 14.33 -3.08
C SER A 98 -3.08 13.64 -3.34
N ILE A 99 -3.89 13.46 -2.29
CA ILE A 99 -5.19 12.78 -2.36
C ILE A 99 -6.37 13.76 -2.29
N PRO A 100 -7.49 13.48 -2.99
CA PRO A 100 -8.71 14.25 -2.86
C PRO A 100 -9.49 13.81 -1.60
N LEU A 101 -9.22 14.43 -0.45
CA LEU A 101 -10.12 14.32 0.71
C LEU A 101 -11.22 15.40 0.62
N PRO A 102 -12.50 15.02 0.65
CA PRO A 102 -13.59 15.97 0.69
C PRO A 102 -13.70 16.63 2.08
N GLU A 103 -14.16 17.88 2.11
CA GLU A 103 -14.27 18.64 3.36
C GLU A 103 -15.37 18.11 4.29
N GLU A 104 -16.30 17.29 3.76
CA GLU A 104 -17.31 16.58 4.57
C GLU A 104 -16.69 15.60 5.58
N ASP A 105 -15.46 15.13 5.33
CA ASP A 105 -14.72 14.29 6.27
C ASP A 105 -14.16 15.08 7.48
N THR A 106 -14.18 16.42 7.45
CA THR A 106 -13.72 17.27 8.58
C THR A 106 -14.66 17.28 9.79
N ALA A 107 -15.75 16.50 9.73
CA ALA A 107 -16.69 16.36 10.82
C ALA A 107 -16.00 15.88 12.10
N GLY A 108 -16.16 16.62 13.21
CA GLY A 108 -15.49 16.31 14.49
C GLY A 108 -15.81 14.93 15.08
N GLY A 109 -16.89 14.28 14.63
CA GLY A 109 -17.26 12.92 15.03
C GLY A 109 -16.42 11.80 14.39
N LEU A 110 -15.54 12.12 13.44
CA LEU A 110 -14.67 11.12 12.79
C LEU A 110 -13.58 10.66 13.77
N THR A 111 -13.42 9.34 13.91
CA THR A 111 -12.32 8.77 14.70
C THR A 111 -11.01 8.80 13.93
N LEU A 112 -9.88 8.80 14.65
CA LEU A 112 -8.56 8.72 14.05
C LEU A 112 -8.40 7.49 13.15
N ASN A 113 -8.96 6.35 13.56
CA ASN A 113 -8.95 5.14 12.75
C ASN A 113 -9.77 5.32 11.47
N GLN A 114 -10.99 5.87 11.55
CA GLN A 114 -11.80 6.15 10.35
C GLN A 114 -11.13 7.12 9.39
N LEU A 115 -10.47 8.16 9.91
CA LEU A 115 -9.68 9.08 9.08
C LEU A 115 -8.54 8.34 8.37
N ALA A 116 -7.83 7.48 9.09
CA ALA A 116 -6.76 6.69 8.50
C ALA A 116 -7.25 5.74 7.41
N GLU A 117 -8.41 5.11 7.60
CA GLU A 117 -9.05 4.26 6.61
C GLU A 117 -9.48 5.06 5.37
N ALA A 118 -10.03 6.25 5.57
CA ALA A 118 -10.41 7.15 4.47
C ALA A 118 -9.18 7.57 3.65
N VAL A 119 -8.12 8.02 4.32
CA VAL A 119 -6.84 8.37 3.69
C VAL A 119 -6.26 7.17 2.94
N TYR A 120 -6.17 6.01 3.61
CA TYR A 120 -5.63 4.79 3.00
C TYR A 120 -6.41 4.37 1.75
N GLY A 121 -7.75 4.51 1.76
CA GLY A 121 -8.60 4.21 0.61
C GLY A 121 -8.40 5.14 -0.58
N GLN A 122 -7.90 6.37 -0.36
CA GLN A 122 -7.64 7.34 -1.43
C GLN A 122 -6.22 7.22 -2.01
N ILE A 123 -5.26 6.73 -1.24
CA ILE A 123 -3.87 6.61 -1.71
C ILE A 123 -3.79 5.42 -2.69
N PRO A 124 -3.48 5.65 -3.98
CA PRO A 124 -3.39 4.57 -4.94
C PRO A 124 -2.26 3.61 -4.54
N ALA A 125 -2.41 2.31 -4.84
CA ALA A 125 -1.41 1.30 -4.54
C ALA A 125 0.01 1.67 -5.05
N ALA A 126 0.08 2.42 -6.16
CA ALA A 126 1.31 2.92 -6.77
C ALA A 126 1.97 4.09 -6.02
N ALA A 127 1.26 4.81 -5.15
CA ALA A 127 1.81 5.93 -4.37
C ALA A 127 2.52 5.49 -3.08
N TRP A 128 2.45 4.20 -2.72
CA TRP A 128 3.16 3.61 -1.59
C TRP A 128 4.63 3.24 -1.90
N GLN A 129 5.21 3.76 -3.00
CA GLN A 129 6.57 3.47 -3.47
C GLN A 129 7.32 4.76 -3.86
N GLU A 130 8.65 4.72 -3.73
CA GLU A 130 9.60 5.83 -3.58
C GLU A 130 9.63 6.90 -4.70
N PRO A 131 10.01 8.16 -4.35
CA PRO A 131 10.31 9.22 -5.31
C PRO A 131 11.59 8.89 -6.12
N GLU A 132 11.58 9.30 -7.39
CA GLU A 132 12.69 9.13 -8.36
C GLU A 132 13.98 9.86 -7.98
#